data_AF-A0A3M0YH18-F1
#
_entry.id   AF-A0A3M0YH18-F1
#
_cell.length_a   1.000
_cell.length_b   1.000
_cell.length_c   1.000
_cell.angle_alpha   90.00
_cell.angle_beta   90.00
_cell.angle_gamma   90.00
#
_symmetry.space_group_name_H-M   'P 1'
#
loop_
_entity.id
_entity.type
_entity.pdbx_description
1 polymer ?
#
loop_
_entity_poly.entity_id
_entity_poly.type
_entity_poly.pdbx_seq_one_letter_code
_entity_poly.pdbx_strand_id
1 'polypeptide(L)'
;MRFFAFLGHYSLRAIQRLGRGTLFLLAMLGAIPEVFRRPFLVVQQMYAAGVLSLLIVLVSGLFVGMVLGLQGYNTLVEFNAEESLGVVVALSLLRELGPVVTALLFAGRAGTALTAEIGLMKATEQLSAMEMMAVDPIRRVATPRLLGGFLAMPLLAALFSAIGILGGYFVGVG
;
A
#
# COMPACT_ATOMS: atom_id res chain seq x y z
N MET A 1 -19.54 -15.28 -35.79
CA MET A 1 -18.21 -15.89 -35.53
C MET A 1 -17.14 -14.91 -35.04
N ARG A 2 -17.04 -13.66 -35.55
CA ARG A 2 -16.03 -12.67 -35.11
C ARG A 2 -16.09 -12.30 -33.61
N PHE A 3 -17.29 -12.28 -33.01
CA PHE A 3 -17.48 -12.00 -31.58
C PHE A 3 -16.84 -13.06 -30.67
N PHE A 4 -17.06 -14.35 -30.96
CA PHE A 4 -16.45 -15.45 -30.21
C PHE A 4 -14.91 -15.49 -30.37
N ALA A 5 -14.39 -15.18 -31.56
CA ALA A 5 -12.95 -15.07 -31.77
C ALA A 5 -12.33 -13.90 -30.97
N PHE A 6 -13.01 -12.75 -30.92
CA PHE A 6 -12.58 -11.61 -30.10
C PHE A 6 -12.55 -11.95 -28.61
N LEU A 7 -13.62 -12.59 -28.12
CA LEU A 7 -13.72 -13.01 -26.72
C LEU A 7 -12.65 -14.07 -26.36
N GLY A 8 -12.38 -15.00 -27.28
CA GLY A 8 -11.31 -15.99 -27.14
C GLY A 8 -9.91 -15.36 -27.07
N HIS A 9 -9.60 -14.41 -27.95
CA HIS A 9 -8.31 -13.70 -27.90
C HIS A 9 -8.15 -12.83 -26.65
N TYR A 10 -9.22 -12.17 -26.19
CA TYR A 10 -9.19 -11.34 -24.99
C TYR A 10 -8.97 -12.17 -23.73
N SER A 11 -9.73 -13.26 -23.56
CA SER A 11 -9.61 -14.18 -22.42
C SER A 11 -8.24 -14.85 -22.36
N LEU A 12 -7.73 -15.38 -23.48
CA LEU A 12 -6.39 -15.98 -23.53
C LEU A 12 -5.29 -14.97 -23.20
N ARG A 13 -5.38 -13.73 -23.69
CA ARG A 13 -4.43 -12.67 -23.33
C ARG A 13 -4.52 -12.30 -21.85
N ALA A 14 -5.71 -12.24 -21.27
CA ALA A 14 -5.88 -11.96 -19.85
C ALA A 14 -5.21 -13.03 -18.99
N ILE A 15 -5.45 -14.31 -19.30
CA ILE A 15 -4.84 -15.45 -18.61
C ILE A 15 -3.31 -15.43 -18.76
N GLN A 16 -2.80 -15.18 -19.97
CA GLN A 16 -1.35 -15.09 -20.21
C GLN A 16 -0.69 -13.93 -19.44
N ARG A 17 -1.34 -12.77 -19.35
CA ARG A 17 -0.85 -11.62 -18.57
C ARG A 17 -0.81 -11.94 -17.08
N LEU A 18 -1.88 -12.55 -16.56
CA LEU A 18 -1.93 -13.01 -15.17
C LEU A 18 -0.82 -14.03 -14.90
N GLY A 19 -0.68 -15.06 -15.74
CA GLY A 19 0.36 -16.09 -15.59
C GLY A 19 1.78 -15.51 -15.56
N ARG A 20 2.10 -14.56 -16.46
CA ARG A 20 3.39 -13.86 -16.44
C ARG A 20 3.59 -13.04 -15.15
N GLY A 21 2.55 -12.35 -14.68
CA GLY A 21 2.59 -11.61 -13.43
C GLY A 21 2.82 -12.51 -12.22
N THR A 22 2.16 -13.66 -12.16
CA THR A 22 2.33 -14.66 -11.10
C THR A 22 3.74 -15.25 -11.11
N LEU A 23 4.26 -15.63 -12.28
CA LEU A 23 5.63 -16.14 -12.40
C LEU A 23 6.67 -15.09 -11.99
N PHE A 24 6.45 -13.81 -12.36
CA PHE A 24 7.30 -12.71 -11.92
C PHE A 24 7.28 -12.54 -10.40
N LEU A 25 6.10 -12.58 -9.78
CA LEU A 25 5.97 -12.50 -8.33
C LEU A 25 6.64 -13.69 -7.63
N LEU A 26 6.48 -14.91 -8.14
CA LEU A 26 7.15 -16.09 -7.59
C LEU A 26 8.68 -15.99 -7.69
N ALA A 27 9.21 -15.48 -8.81
CA ALA A 27 10.64 -15.23 -8.97
C ALA A 27 11.16 -14.20 -7.95
N MET A 28 10.40 -13.12 -7.69
CA MET A 28 10.73 -12.14 -6.65
C MET A 28 10.71 -12.76 -5.26
N LEU A 29 9.70 -13.58 -4.93
CA LEU A 29 9.62 -14.27 -3.64
C LEU A 29 10.82 -15.22 -3.45
N GLY A 30 11.21 -15.96 -4.49
CA GLY A 30 12.41 -16.81 -4.46
C GLY A 30 13.72 -16.04 -4.27
N ALA A 31 13.76 -14.76 -4.62
CA ALA A 31 14.91 -13.88 -4.47
C ALA A 31 15.00 -13.18 -3.10
N ILE A 32 13.97 -13.28 -2.24
CA ILE A 32 13.93 -12.65 -0.92
C ILE A 32 15.17 -12.97 -0.05
N PRO A 33 15.64 -14.24 0.06
CA PRO A 33 16.78 -14.58 0.91
C PRO A 33 18.06 -13.82 0.56
N GLU A 34 18.28 -13.47 -0.71
CA GLU A 34 19.45 -12.70 -1.13
C GLU A 34 19.34 -11.22 -0.77
N VAL A 35 18.12 -10.67 -0.68
CA VAL A 35 17.91 -9.28 -0.28
C VAL A 35 18.23 -9.08 1.21
N PHE A 36 18.02 -10.09 2.04
CA PHE A 36 18.45 -10.04 3.45
C PHE A 36 19.96 -9.87 3.63
N ARG A 37 20.77 -10.25 2.63
CA ARG A 37 22.22 -9.97 2.64
C ARG A 37 22.55 -8.49 2.37
N ARG A 38 21.58 -7.70 1.92
CA ARG A 38 21.74 -6.27 1.56
C ARG A 38 20.61 -5.43 2.17
N PRO A 39 20.51 -5.32 3.50
CA PRO A 39 19.41 -4.65 4.18
C PRO A 39 19.31 -3.15 3.83
N PHE A 40 20.43 -2.51 3.49
CA PHE A 40 20.47 -1.10 3.09
C PHE A 40 19.52 -0.79 1.93
N LEU A 41 19.39 -1.69 0.95
CA LEU A 41 18.46 -1.49 -0.19
C LEU A 41 17.01 -1.48 0.28
N VAL A 42 16.65 -2.33 1.25
CA VAL A 42 15.29 -2.38 1.80
C VAL A 42 14.99 -1.12 2.59
N VAL A 43 15.93 -0.64 3.39
CA VAL A 43 15.78 0.62 4.17
C VAL A 43 15.55 1.81 3.23
N GLN A 44 16.32 1.89 2.14
CA GLN A 44 16.13 2.94 1.13
C GLN A 44 14.72 2.89 0.50
N GLN A 45 14.23 1.69 0.19
CA GLN A 45 12.87 1.52 -0.34
C GLN A 45 11.79 1.81 0.71
N MET A 46 12.03 1.49 1.98
CA MET A 46 11.13 1.83 3.08
C MET A 46 11.05 3.35 3.29
N TYR A 47 12.15 4.07 3.12
CA TYR A 47 12.14 5.55 3.12
C TYR A 47 11.31 6.10 1.94
N ALA A 48 11.57 5.62 0.73
CA ALA A 48 10.87 6.10 -0.47
C ALA A 48 9.37 5.76 -0.46
N ALA A 49 9.01 4.53 -0.09
CA ALA A 49 7.61 4.08 -0.07
C ALA A 49 6.87 4.56 1.19
N GLY A 50 7.54 4.54 2.34
CA GLY A 50 6.97 4.86 3.65
C GLY A 50 6.99 6.35 3.95
N VAL A 51 8.19 6.92 4.17
CA VAL A 51 8.35 8.30 4.67
C VAL A 51 7.73 9.32 3.73
N LEU A 52 7.92 9.17 2.43
CA LEU A 52 7.32 10.09 1.46
C LEU A 52 5.78 9.96 1.37
N SER A 53 5.20 8.85 1.84
CA SER A 53 3.74 8.64 1.94
C SER A 53 3.20 8.97 3.34
N LEU A 54 4.06 9.33 4.28
CA LEU A 54 3.68 9.59 5.66
C LEU A 54 2.69 10.75 5.74
N LEU A 55 3.01 11.89 5.12
CA LEU A 55 2.20 13.11 5.20
C LEU A 55 0.73 12.87 4.78
N ILE A 56 0.50 12.19 3.65
CA ILE A 56 -0.86 11.94 3.17
C ILE A 56 -1.62 11.01 4.12
N VAL A 57 -0.95 10.00 4.67
CA VAL A 57 -1.55 9.04 5.61
C VAL A 57 -1.90 9.71 6.94
N LEU A 58 -1.02 10.54 7.51
CA LEU A 58 -1.28 11.22 8.77
C LEU A 58 -2.42 12.25 8.66
N VAL A 59 -2.39 13.08 7.61
CA VAL A 59 -3.42 14.09 7.37
C VAL A 59 -4.77 13.44 7.09
N SER A 60 -4.81 12.41 6.23
CA SER A 60 -6.04 11.67 5.98
C SER A 60 -6.55 10.95 7.23
N GLY A 61 -5.67 10.33 8.02
CA GLY A 61 -6.04 9.67 9.28
C GLY A 61 -6.69 10.63 10.26
N LEU A 62 -6.13 11.82 10.42
CA LEU A 62 -6.69 12.86 11.28
C LEU A 62 -8.10 13.25 10.86
N PHE A 63 -8.31 13.59 9.58
CA PHE A 63 -9.63 13.98 9.08
C PHE A 63 -10.67 12.85 9.17
N VAL A 64 -10.28 11.62 8.83
CA VAL A 64 -11.17 10.45 8.96
C VAL A 64 -11.56 10.24 10.42
N GLY A 65 -10.61 10.35 11.34
CA GLY A 65 -10.85 10.28 12.78
C GLY A 65 -11.84 11.33 13.29
N MET A 66 -11.66 12.59 12.88
CA MET A 66 -12.55 13.69 13.26
C MET A 66 -13.98 13.49 12.75
N VAL A 67 -14.13 13.04 11.50
CA VAL A 67 -15.46 12.76 10.90
C VAL A 67 -16.16 11.61 11.62
N LEU A 68 -15.43 10.53 11.93
CA LEU A 68 -15.97 9.40 12.68
C LEU A 68 -16.35 9.78 14.11
N GLY A 69 -15.55 10.61 14.78
CA GLY A 69 -15.87 11.13 16.11
C GLY A 69 -17.18 11.92 16.11
N LEU A 70 -17.33 12.86 15.17
CA LEU A 70 -18.54 13.67 15.04
C LEU A 70 -19.78 12.84 14.70
N GLN A 71 -19.70 11.96 13.70
CA GLN A 71 -20.82 11.11 13.31
C GLN A 71 -21.17 10.10 14.41
N GLY A 72 -20.16 9.48 15.02
CA GLY A 72 -20.33 8.55 16.12
C GLY A 72 -21.04 9.22 17.30
N TYR A 73 -20.63 10.42 17.69
CA TYR A 73 -21.27 11.14 18.79
C TYR A 73 -22.75 11.37 18.53
N ASN A 74 -23.10 11.92 17.37
CA ASN A 74 -24.50 12.20 17.01
C ASN A 74 -25.37 10.94 17.04
N THR A 75 -24.84 9.79 16.60
CA THR A 75 -25.57 8.52 16.65
C THR A 75 -25.68 7.98 18.08
N LEU A 76 -24.62 8.04 18.89
CA LEU A 76 -24.62 7.43 20.22
C LEU A 76 -25.40 8.23 21.28
N VAL A 77 -25.53 9.55 21.09
CA VAL A 77 -26.37 10.41 21.94
C VAL A 77 -27.84 9.98 21.89
N GLU A 78 -28.34 9.57 20.73
CA GLU A 78 -29.73 9.07 20.59
C GLU A 78 -30.00 7.83 21.45
N PHE A 79 -28.96 7.04 21.75
CA PHE A 79 -29.03 5.84 22.58
C PHE A 79 -28.56 6.06 24.02
N ASN A 80 -28.24 7.30 24.43
CA ASN A 80 -27.62 7.63 25.72
C ASN A 80 -26.33 6.82 25.99
N ALA A 81 -25.54 6.54 24.94
CA ALA A 81 -24.36 5.68 24.99
C ALA A 81 -23.06 6.43 24.69
N GLU A 82 -23.03 7.75 24.86
CA GLU A 82 -21.90 8.65 24.52
C GLU A 82 -20.55 8.22 25.11
N GLU A 83 -20.52 7.58 26.29
CA GLU A 83 -19.29 7.06 26.89
C GLU A 83 -18.61 5.97 26.04
N SER A 84 -19.37 5.28 25.17
CA SER A 84 -18.84 4.23 24.28
C SER A 84 -18.23 4.76 22.98
N LEU A 85 -18.23 6.09 22.75
CA LEU A 85 -17.72 6.71 21.52
C LEU A 85 -16.28 6.29 21.22
N GLY A 86 -15.39 6.35 22.20
CA GLY A 86 -13.98 6.01 22.03
C GLY A 86 -13.76 4.56 21.58
N VAL A 87 -14.56 3.63 22.13
CA VAL A 87 -14.49 2.20 21.77
C VAL A 87 -14.95 1.99 20.33
N VAL A 88 -16.05 2.63 19.93
CA VAL A 88 -16.58 2.53 18.56
C VAL A 88 -15.60 3.09 17.53
N VAL A 89 -14.99 4.25 17.81
CA VAL A 89 -13.99 4.88 16.91
C VAL A 89 -12.74 4.01 16.80
N ALA A 90 -12.20 3.53 17.93
CA ALA A 90 -10.99 2.70 17.93
C ALA A 90 -11.20 1.37 17.20
N LEU A 91 -12.32 0.67 17.45
CA LEU A 91 -12.62 -0.60 16.78
C LEU A 91 -12.83 -0.42 15.28
N SER A 92 -13.57 0.61 14.87
CA SER A 92 -13.83 0.91 13.45
C SER A 92 -12.54 1.21 12.68
N LEU A 93 -11.63 1.98 13.29
CA LEU A 93 -10.33 2.30 12.68
C LEU A 93 -9.40 1.09 12.63
N LEU A 94 -9.25 0.33 13.72
CA LEU A 94 -8.29 -0.77 13.76
C LEU A 94 -8.70 -1.97 12.89
N ARG A 95 -10.00 -2.26 12.78
CA ARG A 95 -10.48 -3.48 12.09
C ARG A 95 -10.78 -3.26 10.62
N GLU A 96 -11.28 -2.09 10.26
CA GLU A 96 -11.81 -1.86 8.91
C GLU A 96 -11.07 -0.71 8.22
N LEU A 97 -11.32 0.52 8.69
CA LEU A 97 -10.96 1.70 7.93
C LEU A 97 -9.45 1.95 7.89
N GLY A 98 -8.73 1.66 8.96
CA GLY A 98 -7.28 1.87 9.03
C GLY A 98 -6.53 1.10 7.96
N PRO A 99 -6.63 -0.24 7.91
CA PRO A 99 -5.97 -1.03 6.86
C PRO A 99 -6.47 -0.71 5.45
N VAL A 100 -7.79 -0.57 5.25
CA VAL A 100 -8.38 -0.37 3.92
C VAL A 100 -8.02 0.99 3.34
N VAL A 101 -8.22 2.07 4.09
CA VAL A 101 -7.94 3.44 3.61
C VAL A 101 -6.44 3.62 3.41
N THR A 102 -5.61 3.11 4.32
CA THR A 102 -4.14 3.15 4.14
C THR A 102 -3.71 2.40 2.89
N ALA A 103 -4.28 1.21 2.61
CA ALA A 103 -3.97 0.46 1.40
C ALA A 103 -4.32 1.24 0.12
N LEU A 104 -5.48 1.88 0.09
CA LEU A 104 -5.92 2.68 -1.06
C LEU A 104 -5.01 3.89 -1.29
N LEU A 105 -4.68 4.63 -0.23
CA LEU A 105 -3.77 5.78 -0.29
C LEU A 105 -2.36 5.35 -0.71
N PHE A 106 -1.86 4.24 -0.16
CA PHE A 106 -0.56 3.68 -0.50
C PHE A 106 -0.50 3.23 -1.96
N ALA A 107 -1.53 2.53 -2.47
CA ALA A 107 -1.62 2.12 -3.87
C ALA A 107 -1.63 3.35 -4.80
N GLY A 108 -2.39 4.38 -4.44
CA GLY A 108 -2.50 5.61 -5.21
C GLY A 108 -1.20 6.41 -5.29
N ARG A 109 -0.42 6.47 -4.20
CA ARG A 109 0.78 7.32 -4.13
C ARG A 109 2.08 6.54 -4.31
N ALA A 110 2.34 5.54 -3.47
CA ALA A 110 3.56 4.75 -3.55
C ALA A 110 3.52 3.75 -4.71
N GLY A 111 2.37 3.13 -4.97
CA GLY A 111 2.20 2.18 -6.07
C GLY A 111 2.38 2.80 -7.46
N THR A 112 1.84 4.01 -7.66
CA THR A 112 2.01 4.76 -8.93
C THR A 112 3.45 5.24 -9.11
N ALA A 113 4.09 5.74 -8.05
CA ALA A 113 5.50 6.14 -8.07
C ALA A 113 6.42 4.95 -8.40
N LEU A 114 6.20 3.78 -7.77
CA LEU A 114 6.95 2.56 -8.06
C LEU A 114 6.79 2.11 -9.52
N THR A 115 5.57 2.17 -10.05
CA THR A 115 5.29 1.81 -11.44
C THR A 115 5.97 2.78 -12.41
N ALA A 116 5.91 4.08 -12.13
CA ALA A 116 6.55 5.11 -12.94
C ALA A 116 8.08 4.98 -12.94
N GLU A 117 8.68 4.69 -11.79
CA GLU A 117 10.13 4.54 -11.67
C GLU A 117 10.64 3.31 -12.43
N ILE A 118 9.98 2.15 -12.29
CA ILE A 118 10.32 0.96 -13.08
C ILE A 118 10.08 1.21 -14.58
N GLY A 119 9.01 1.91 -14.92
CA GLY A 119 8.72 2.33 -16.29
C GLY A 119 9.82 3.21 -16.88
N LEU A 120 10.33 4.16 -16.11
CA LEU A 120 11.44 5.03 -16.50
C LEU A 120 12.74 4.23 -16.67
N MET A 121 13.06 3.33 -15.73
CA MET A 121 14.23 2.45 -15.84
C MET A 121 14.17 1.56 -17.07
N LYS A 122 12.98 1.12 -17.47
CA LYS A 122 12.77 0.36 -18.70
C LYS A 122 12.91 1.25 -19.94
N ALA A 123 12.30 2.44 -19.95
CA ALA A 123 12.36 3.36 -21.09
C ALA A 123 13.78 3.91 -21.35
N THR A 124 14.61 3.97 -20.32
CA THR A 124 16.01 4.40 -20.38
C THR A 124 17.00 3.24 -20.54
N GLU A 125 16.51 2.03 -20.83
CA GLU A 125 17.31 0.81 -21.02
C GLU A 125 18.21 0.41 -19.83
N GLN A 126 17.96 0.96 -18.64
CA GLN A 126 18.75 0.66 -17.44
C GLN A 126 18.60 -0.81 -17.01
N LEU A 127 17.41 -1.39 -17.16
CA LEU A 127 17.18 -2.81 -16.83
C LEU A 127 17.97 -3.73 -17.77
N SER A 128 17.94 -3.45 -19.07
CA SER A 128 18.69 -4.18 -20.09
C SER A 128 20.21 -4.05 -19.87
N ALA A 129 20.68 -2.85 -19.51
CA ALA A 129 22.09 -2.63 -19.18
C ALA A 129 22.55 -3.46 -17.97
N MET A 130 21.70 -3.66 -16.96
CA MET A 130 22.02 -4.52 -15.81
C MET A 130 22.17 -5.99 -16.23
N GLU A 131 21.29 -6.48 -17.10
CA GLU A 131 21.37 -7.84 -17.64
C GLU A 131 22.69 -8.06 -18.40
N MET A 132 23.14 -7.07 -19.18
CA MET A 132 24.44 -7.11 -19.87
C MET A 132 25.65 -7.11 -18.92
N MET A 133 25.49 -6.59 -17.71
CA MET A 133 26.51 -6.64 -16.65
C MET A 133 26.45 -7.93 -15.81
N ALA A 134 25.70 -8.94 -16.26
CA ALA A 134 25.44 -10.17 -15.50
C ALA A 134 24.79 -9.92 -14.12
N VAL A 135 24.01 -8.85 -14.01
CA VAL A 135 23.28 -8.48 -12.79
C VAL A 135 21.79 -8.67 -13.03
N ASP A 136 21.17 -9.59 -12.29
CA ASP A 136 19.73 -9.84 -12.38
C ASP A 136 18.92 -8.62 -11.86
N PRO A 137 18.13 -7.95 -12.72
CA PRO A 137 17.34 -6.78 -12.33
C PRO A 137 16.20 -7.13 -11.37
N ILE A 138 15.67 -8.35 -11.40
CA ILE A 138 14.58 -8.78 -10.50
C ILE A 138 15.08 -8.82 -9.06
N ARG A 139 16.27 -9.41 -8.85
CA ARG A 139 16.91 -9.52 -7.55
C ARG A 139 17.37 -8.17 -7.01
N ARG A 140 17.91 -7.31 -7.88
CA ARG A 140 18.53 -6.04 -7.47
C ARG A 140 17.56 -4.86 -7.37
N VAL A 141 16.51 -4.82 -8.19
CA VAL A 141 15.58 -3.68 -8.27
C VAL A 141 14.20 -4.05 -7.74
N ALA A 142 13.58 -5.10 -8.29
CA ALA A 142 12.18 -5.41 -8.00
C ALA A 142 11.99 -5.95 -6.56
N THR A 143 12.82 -6.89 -6.14
CA THR A 143 12.64 -7.61 -4.85
C THR A 143 12.78 -6.69 -3.63
N PRO A 144 13.80 -5.79 -3.53
CA PRO A 144 13.89 -4.85 -2.42
C PRO A 144 12.72 -3.87 -2.35
N ARG A 145 12.16 -3.46 -3.49
CA ARG A 145 10.97 -2.58 -3.56
C ARG A 145 9.73 -3.28 -3.00
N LEU A 146 9.53 -4.56 -3.36
CA LEU A 146 8.43 -5.36 -2.83
C LEU A 146 8.51 -5.49 -1.31
N LEU A 147 9.68 -5.84 -0.77
CA LEU A 147 9.88 -5.97 0.67
C LEU A 147 9.74 -4.63 1.40
N GLY A 148 10.31 -3.55 0.84
CA GLY A 148 10.19 -2.20 1.41
C GLY A 148 8.73 -1.75 1.50
N GLY A 149 7.93 -1.98 0.45
CA GLY A 149 6.50 -1.68 0.46
C GLY A 149 5.70 -2.58 1.40
N PHE A 150 6.00 -3.89 1.42
CA PHE A 150 5.34 -4.86 2.30
C PHE A 150 5.56 -4.54 3.78
N LEU A 151 6.76 -4.10 4.16
CA LEU A 151 7.07 -3.68 5.53
C LEU A 151 6.50 -2.29 5.87
N ALA A 152 6.49 -1.37 4.90
CA ALA A 152 5.97 -0.02 5.12
C ALA A 152 4.45 0.01 5.33
N MET A 153 3.68 -0.83 4.63
CA MET A 153 2.21 -0.82 4.68
C MET A 153 1.63 -1.01 6.09
N PRO A 154 1.98 -2.05 6.87
CA PRO A 154 1.44 -2.22 8.22
C PRO A 154 1.88 -1.11 9.18
N LEU A 155 3.10 -0.59 9.02
CA LEU A 155 3.59 0.55 9.82
C LEU A 155 2.77 1.81 9.55
N LEU A 156 2.46 2.10 8.28
CA LEU A 156 1.61 3.22 7.91
C LEU A 156 0.17 3.03 8.41
N ALA A 157 -0.37 1.81 8.38
CA ALA A 157 -1.73 1.54 8.86
C ALA A 157 -1.85 1.70 10.38
N ALA A 158 -0.82 1.32 11.13
CA ALA A 158 -0.75 1.56 12.56
C ALA A 158 -0.71 3.07 12.87
N LEU A 159 0.10 3.84 12.14
CA LEU A 159 0.18 5.30 12.30
C LEU A 159 -1.12 6.01 11.91
N PHE A 160 -1.77 5.57 10.82
CA PHE A 160 -3.09 6.07 10.42
C PHE A 160 -4.11 5.87 11.55
N SER A 161 -4.14 4.68 12.13
CA SER A 161 -5.09 4.34 13.19
C SER A 161 -4.81 5.13 14.47
N ALA A 162 -3.53 5.30 14.84
CA ALA A 162 -3.14 6.08 16.00
C ALA A 162 -3.57 7.56 15.87
N ILE A 163 -3.31 8.19 14.72
CA ILE A 163 -3.70 9.58 14.48
C ILE A 163 -5.21 9.73 14.32
N GLY A 164 -5.88 8.75 13.70
CA GLY A 164 -7.34 8.74 13.60
C GLY A 164 -8.02 8.70 14.98
N ILE A 165 -7.49 7.91 15.92
CA ILE A 165 -7.99 7.90 17.30
C ILE A 165 -7.78 9.25 17.98
N LEU A 166 -6.61 9.88 17.80
CA LEU A 166 -6.34 11.23 18.32
C LEU A 166 -7.29 12.29 17.73
N GLY A 167 -7.59 12.21 16.42
CA GLY A 167 -8.56 13.09 15.76
C GLY A 167 -9.98 12.90 16.29
N GLY A 168 -10.39 11.65 16.52
CA GLY A 168 -11.69 11.34 17.13
C GLY A 168 -11.79 11.83 18.57
N TYR A 169 -10.71 11.70 19.36
CA TYR A 169 -10.63 12.23 20.72
C TYR A 169 -10.77 13.76 20.76
N PHE A 170 -10.10 14.46 19.83
CA PHE A 170 -10.16 15.93 19.75
C PHE A 170 -11.58 16.46 19.52
N VAL A 171 -12.41 15.74 18.76
CA VAL A 171 -13.80 16.13 18.47
C VAL A 171 -14.79 15.63 19.51
N GLY A 172 -14.56 14.44 20.09
CA GLY A 172 -15.48 13.84 21.06
C GLY A 172 -15.40 14.44 22.47
N VAL A 173 -14.22 14.97 22.85
CA VAL A 173 -14.00 15.60 24.16
C VAL A 173 -13.89 17.12 24.08
N GLY A 174 -13.50 17.63 22.90
CA GLY A 174 -13.31 19.06 22.64
C GLY A 174 -14.57 19.80 22.20
#